data_AF-A0A7X6Z2F6-F1
#
_entry.id   AF-A0A7X6Z2F6-F1
#
_cell.length_a   1.000
_cell.length_b   1.000
_cell.length_c   1.000
_cell.angle_alpha   90.00
_cell.angle_beta   90.00
_cell.angle_gamma   90.00
#
_symmetry.space_group_name_H-M   'P 1'
#
loop_
_entity.id
_entity.type
_entity.pdbx_description
1 polymer ?
#
loop_
_entity_poly.entity_id
_entity_poly.type
_entity_poly.pdbx_seq_one_letter_code
_entity_poly.pdbx_strand_id
1 'polypeptide(L)' 'KGKIVKNNLAVGLSLEDVKKAKEVLIIAGGSSKAEAILSIDFNNINGILITDEGAARGMMELLNHIAI' A
#
# COMPACT_ATOMS: atom_id res chain seq x y z
N LYS A 1 7.67 -5.50 -1.16
CA LYS A 1 6.28 -6.01 -1.13
C LYS A 1 5.96 -6.49 0.28
N GLY A 2 4.76 -6.21 0.78
CA GLY A 2 4.30 -6.70 2.08
C GLY A 2 3.92 -8.18 2.04
N LYS A 3 3.91 -8.82 3.22
CA LYS A 3 3.37 -10.17 3.43
C LYS A 3 2.32 -10.13 4.54
N ILE A 4 1.25 -10.90 4.38
CA ILE A 4 0.25 -11.07 5.44
C ILE A 4 0.91 -11.88 6.56
N VAL A 5 1.10 -11.28 7.73
CA VAL A 5 1.71 -11.94 8.89
C VAL A 5 0.69 -12.57 9.83
N LYS A 6 -0.54 -12.04 9.84
CA LYS A 6 -1.64 -12.51 10.68
C LYS A 6 -2.97 -12.20 10.02
N ASN A 7 -3.89 -13.14 10.07
CA ASN A 7 -5.28 -12.91 9.71
C ASN A 7 -6.15 -13.16 10.94
N ASN A 8 -6.88 -12.14 11.39
CA ASN A 8 -7.78 -12.24 12.53
C ASN A 8 -9.22 -12.33 12.01
N LEU A 9 -10.10 -12.91 12.83
CA LEU A 9 -11.55 -12.86 12.60
C LEU A 9 -12.06 -11.45 12.90
N ALA A 10 -11.90 -10.53 11.94
CA ALA A 10 -12.45 -9.19 11.97
C ALA A 10 -13.77 -9.16 11.17
N VAL A 11 -14.71 -8.32 11.60
CA VAL A 11 -15.93 -8.05 10.83
C VAL A 11 -15.62 -6.96 9.80
N GLY A 12 -15.82 -7.27 8.50
CA GLY A 12 -15.59 -6.33 7.41
C GLY A 12 -15.17 -7.01 6.11
N LEU A 13 -14.68 -6.21 5.16
CA LEU A 13 -14.13 -6.71 3.90
C LEU A 13 -12.81 -7.43 4.13
N SER A 14 -12.64 -8.58 3.48
CA SER A 14 -11.34 -9.23 3.40
C SER A 14 -10.45 -8.55 2.36
N LEU A 15 -9.14 -8.81 2.43
CA LEU A 15 -8.22 -8.39 1.36
C LEU A 15 -8.56 -9.03 0.01
N GLU A 16 -9.18 -10.22 0.00
CA GLU A 16 -9.64 -10.87 -1.22
C GLU A 16 -10.81 -10.13 -1.85
N ASP A 17 -11.70 -9.55 -1.05
CA ASP A 17 -12.81 -8.74 -1.55
C ASP A 17 -12.30 -7.45 -2.18
N VAL A 18 -11.29 -6.81 -1.58
CA VAL A 18 -10.63 -5.61 -2.14
C VAL A 18 -10.01 -5.91 -3.51
N LYS A 19 -9.39 -7.08 -3.69
CA LYS A 19 -8.79 -7.50 -4.98
C LYS A 19 -9.83 -7.72 -6.09
N LYS A 20 -11.07 -8.03 -5.73
CA LYS A 20 -12.17 -8.23 -6.69
C LYS A 20 -12.85 -6.92 -7.09
N ALA A 21 -12.56 -5.82 -6.40
CA ALA A 21 -13.14 -4.53 -6.73
C ALA A 21 -12.67 -4.07 -8.12
N LYS A 22 -13.58 -3.45 -8.87
CA LYS A 22 -13.29 -2.89 -10.20
C LYS A 22 -12.15 -1.86 -10.15
N GLU A 23 -12.13 -1.04 -9.12
CA GLU A 23 -11.14 0.01 -8.88
C GLU A 23 -11.01 0.24 -7.38
N VAL A 24 -9.78 0.44 -6.90
CA VAL A 24 -9.47 0.70 -5.49
C VAL A 24 -8.78 2.04 -5.34
N LEU A 25 -9.44 3.00 -4.69
CA LEU A 25 -8.83 4.27 -4.33
C LEU A 25 -8.07 4.11 -3.01
N ILE A 26 -6.76 4.32 -3.05
CA ILE A 26 -5.87 4.23 -1.89
C ILE A 26 -5.47 5.64 -1.52
N ILE A 27 -5.81 6.08 -0.31
CA ILE A 27 -5.54 7.44 0.16
C ILE A 27 -4.65 7.36 1.40
N ALA A 28 -3.42 7.82 1.28
CA ALA A 28 -2.46 7.84 2.38
C ALA A 28 -1.39 8.92 2.16
N GLY A 29 -0.94 9.58 3.22
CA GLY A 29 0.08 10.63 3.18
C GLY A 29 0.99 10.59 4.40
N GLY A 30 2.03 11.43 4.38
CA GLY A 30 3.07 11.49 5.40
C GLY A 30 4.18 10.46 5.21
N SER A 31 5.42 10.91 5.39
CA SER A 31 6.63 10.07 5.27
C SER A 31 6.62 8.86 6.21
N SER A 32 5.99 8.96 7.39
CA SER A 32 5.86 7.87 8.36
C SER A 32 5.04 6.69 7.86
N LYS A 33 4.28 6.83 6.76
CA LYS A 33 3.51 5.76 6.13
C LYS A 33 4.15 5.22 4.85
N ALA A 34 5.30 5.73 4.43
CA ALA A 34 5.92 5.37 3.15
C ALA A 34 6.15 3.86 3.00
N GLU A 35 6.73 3.20 4.01
CA GLU A 35 6.95 1.75 3.98
C GLU A 35 5.63 0.96 3.89
N ALA A 36 4.60 1.42 4.63
CA ALA A 36 3.28 0.78 4.60
C ALA A 36 2.61 0.92 3.23
N ILE A 37 2.73 2.07 2.57
CA ILE A 37 2.20 2.28 1.21
C ILE A 37 2.94 1.38 0.21
N LEU A 38 4.27 1.29 0.29
CA LEU A 38 5.09 0.40 -0.55
C LEU A 38 4.82 -1.10 -0.30
N SER A 39 4.20 -1.44 0.82
CA SER A 39 3.84 -2.82 1.14
C SER A 39 2.65 -3.32 0.30
N ILE A 40 1.84 -2.41 -0.26
CA ILE A 40 0.67 -2.73 -1.07
C ILE A 40 1.12 -3.43 -2.37
N ASP A 41 0.46 -4.53 -2.71
CA ASP A 41 0.72 -5.24 -3.97
C ASP A 41 -0.09 -4.62 -5.11
N PHE A 42 0.42 -3.50 -5.65
CA PHE A 42 -0.18 -2.80 -6.79
C PHE A 42 -0.29 -3.64 -8.07
N ASN A 43 0.35 -4.82 -8.15
CA ASN A 43 0.19 -5.73 -9.29
C ASN A 43 -1.08 -6.59 -9.21
N ASN A 44 -1.65 -6.72 -8.02
CA ASN A 44 -2.77 -7.62 -7.74
C ASN A 44 -4.04 -6.83 -7.35
N ILE A 45 -3.98 -5.51 -7.46
CA ILE A 45 -5.07 -4.58 -7.16
C ILE A 45 -5.08 -3.55 -8.28
N ASN A 46 -6.25 -3.32 -8.89
CA ASN A 46 -6.43 -2.20 -9.81
C ASN A 46 -6.56 -0.89 -9.01
N GLY A 47 -5.42 -0.38 -8.54
CA GLY A 47 -5.36 0.67 -7.52
C GLY A 47 -4.93 2.04 -8.06
N ILE A 48 -5.59 3.11 -7.60
CA ILE A 48 -5.14 4.49 -7.78
C ILE A 48 -4.68 5.00 -6.41
N LEU A 49 -3.41 5.42 -6.32
CA LEU A 49 -2.85 6.02 -5.11
C LEU A 49 -2.98 7.54 -5.17
N ILE A 50 -3.62 8.12 -4.16
CA ILE A 50 -3.65 9.55 -3.87
C ILE A 50 -2.80 9.78 -2.63
N THR A 51 -1.76 10.61 -2.76
CA THR A 51 -0.76 10.81 -1.71
C THR A 51 -0.22 12.24 -1.69
N ASP A 52 0.49 12.60 -0.61
CA ASP A 52 1.18 13.89 -0.50
C ASP A 52 2.67 13.77 -0.85
N GLU A 53 3.34 14.92 -0.95
CA GLU A 53 4.77 14.98 -1.27
C GLU A 53 5.64 14.28 -0.21
N GLY A 54 5.27 14.36 1.07
CA GLY A 54 6.05 13.77 2.16
C GLY A 54 6.10 12.25 2.11
N ALA A 55 4.96 11.61 1.84
CA ALA A 55 4.90 10.18 1.57
C ALA A 55 5.62 9.81 0.28
N ALA A 56 5.43 10.57 -0.81
CA ALA A 56 6.11 10.33 -2.07
C ALA A 56 7.64 10.35 -1.92
N ARG A 57 8.20 11.37 -1.26
CA ARG A 57 9.65 11.46 -0.97
C ARG A 57 10.13 10.30 -0.10
N GLY A 58 9.41 9.98 0.97
CA GLY A 58 9.76 8.83 1.83
C GLY A 58 9.77 7.51 1.05
N MET A 59 8.83 7.31 0.12
CA MET A 59 8.83 6.12 -0.74
C MET A 59 10.02 6.11 -1.69
N MET A 60 10.37 7.24 -2.30
CA MET A 60 11.53 7.36 -3.18
C MET A 60 12.84 7.07 -2.45
N GLU A 61 13.01 7.59 -1.23
CA GLU A 61 14.17 7.31 -0.39
C GLU A 61 14.31 5.82 -0.12
N LEU A 62 13.23 5.16 0.33
CA LEU A 62 13.22 3.72 0.59
C LEU A 62 13.55 2.89 -0.66
N LEU A 63 13.01 3.26 -1.82
CA LEU A 63 13.28 2.56 -3.08
C LEU A 63 14.73 2.72 -3.55
N ASN A 64 15.32 3.89 -3.36
CA ASN A 64 16.72 4.14 -3.71
C ASN A 64 17.69 3.38 -2.81
N HIS A 65 17.35 3.16 -1.53
CA HIS A 65 18.17 2.38 -0.61
C HIS A 65 18.11 0.86 -0.87
N ILE A 66 17.07 0.37 -1.53
CA ILE A 66 16.90 -1.07 -1.87
C ILE A 66 17.61 -1.41 -3.20
N ALA A 67 17.96 -0.43 -4.02
CA ALA A 67 18.56 -0.62 -5.34
C ALA A 67 20.11 -0.79 -5.33
N ILE A 68 20.72 -1.06 -4.17
CA ILE A 68 22.15 -1.38 -4.01
C ILE A 68 22.31 -2.85 -3.61
#